data_AF-A0A453MSK6-F1
#
_entry.id   AF-A0A453MSK6-F1
#
_cell.length_a   1.000
_cell.length_b   1.000
_cell.length_c   1.000
_cell.angle_alpha   90.00
_cell.angle_beta   90.00
_cell.angle_gamma   90.00
#
_symmetry.space_group_name_H-M   'P 1'
#
loop_
_entity.id
_entity.type
_entity.pdbx_description
1 polymer ?
#
loop_
_entity_poly.entity_id
_entity_poly.type
_entity_poly.pdbx_seq_one_letter_code
_entity_poly.pdbx_strand_id
1 'polypeptide(L)'
;VDKWEVSKEDIIKFSHRNLHFLLPWLKDFHHEQMQEKSIEAMIKGVDASEVKVTQADCKEDERIYCNNCRTSIVDLHRSCDKCSYDLCLSCCRELRDGLSPGAAAANSMVLTQPGVEGTEDLQQSSHDNIASPKPSDGQNNVLMDNAVPVNIASPKPSDGQNDVLMDNAVPVEDNVPGLKLWRVNSNGSISCPPNAFGGCGDSVLELKSLLEENIISDLLEKADLVVKDERMLEAGGSKCSCFTDSSEMTNGTSYKLACRDNSSDNYIYCPNARDVQNGALDHFQEHWLKGEPVIVRDVLELTSGLSWEPMVMWRALREKKDKSEHERLSVTALECLAWSEVEINTSFFFNGYSRGAVGPDGLPVLLKLKDWPQHSSFEDRLPRHLAEFISALPFREYTDHKSGPLNLAVKLPKKVIKPDLGPKTYIAYGVAQELGVGDSVTKIHCDMSDA
;
A
#
# COMPACT_ATOMS: atom_id res chain seq x y z
N VAL A 1 -9.66 -27.36 11.26
CA VAL A 1 -10.12 -26.02 10.81
C VAL A 1 -10.35 -25.22 12.05
N ASP A 2 -9.65 -24.10 12.13
CA ASP A 2 -9.62 -23.20 13.28
C ASP A 2 -11.04 -22.72 13.65
N LYS A 3 -11.31 -22.58 14.95
CA LYS A 3 -12.62 -22.22 15.54
C LYS A 3 -12.62 -20.81 16.12
N TRP A 4 -11.83 -19.91 15.54
CA TRP A 4 -11.87 -18.52 15.96
C TRP A 4 -13.19 -17.90 15.54
N GLU A 5 -13.97 -17.50 16.54
CA GLU A 5 -15.23 -16.80 16.37
C GLU A 5 -15.27 -15.65 17.38
N VAL A 6 -15.80 -14.52 16.95
CA VAL A 6 -15.98 -13.34 17.79
C VAL A 6 -17.37 -13.42 18.42
N SER A 7 -17.46 -13.16 19.73
CA SER A 7 -18.74 -13.15 20.44
C SER A 7 -19.69 -12.09 19.87
N LYS A 8 -21.00 -12.26 20.05
CA LYS A 8 -21.98 -11.28 19.56
C LYS A 8 -21.81 -9.94 20.26
N GLU A 9 -21.52 -9.97 21.56
CA GLU A 9 -21.24 -8.81 22.40
C GLU A 9 -20.01 -8.05 21.87
N ASP A 10 -18.94 -8.76 21.52
CA ASP A 10 -17.73 -8.14 20.95
C ASP A 10 -17.97 -7.60 19.55
N ILE A 11 -18.77 -8.26 18.71
CA ILE A 11 -19.16 -7.72 17.38
C ILE A 11 -19.86 -6.37 17.54
N ILE A 12 -20.76 -6.23 18.50
CA ILE A 12 -21.45 -4.96 18.79
C ILE A 12 -20.42 -3.92 19.25
N LYS A 13 -19.57 -4.27 20.22
CA LYS A 13 -18.49 -3.40 20.74
C LYS A 13 -17.55 -2.91 19.61
N PHE A 14 -17.13 -3.80 18.72
CA PHE A 14 -16.26 -3.47 17.59
C PHE A 14 -16.97 -2.65 16.52
N SER A 15 -18.27 -2.90 16.28
CA SER A 15 -19.07 -2.08 15.36
C SER A 15 -19.20 -0.65 15.88
N HIS A 16 -19.40 -0.46 17.18
CA HIS A 16 -19.39 0.86 17.81
C HIS A 16 -18.03 1.55 17.64
N ARG A 17 -16.92 0.84 17.88
CA ARG A 17 -15.57 1.37 17.67
C ARG A 17 -15.33 1.82 16.23
N ASN A 18 -15.70 1.00 15.24
CA ASN A 18 -15.60 1.36 13.82
C ASN A 18 -16.46 2.59 13.50
N LEU A 19 -17.66 2.69 14.07
CA LEU A 19 -18.53 3.85 13.88
C LEU A 19 -17.89 5.13 14.44
N HIS A 20 -17.40 5.09 15.68
CA HIS A 20 -16.68 6.23 16.29
C HIS A 20 -15.45 6.63 15.48
N PHE A 21 -14.70 5.66 14.95
CA PHE A 21 -13.54 5.91 14.10
C PHE A 21 -13.91 6.55 12.76
N LEU A 22 -14.96 6.05 12.09
CA LEU A 22 -15.36 6.49 10.75
C LEU A 22 -16.21 7.76 10.74
N LEU A 23 -16.91 8.07 11.83
CA LEU A 23 -17.86 9.18 11.90
C LEU A 23 -17.23 10.55 11.59
N PRO A 24 -16.03 10.91 12.10
CA PRO A 24 -15.36 12.14 11.71
C PRO A 24 -15.14 12.24 10.19
N TRP A 25 -14.66 11.16 9.57
CA TRP A 25 -14.44 11.11 8.12
C TRP A 25 -15.74 11.27 7.34
N LEU A 26 -16.85 10.66 7.80
CA LEU A 26 -18.16 10.82 7.18
C LEU A 26 -18.68 12.25 7.32
N LYS A 27 -18.45 12.90 8.46
CA LYS A 27 -18.81 14.32 8.70
C LYS A 27 -18.03 15.24 7.78
N ASP A 28 -16.72 15.03 7.66
CA ASP A 28 -15.86 15.81 6.77
C ASP A 28 -16.29 15.60 5.31
N PHE A 29 -16.49 14.35 4.89
CA PHE A 29 -16.98 14.02 3.55
C PHE A 29 -18.30 14.72 3.22
N HIS A 30 -19.29 14.67 4.12
CA HIS A 30 -20.56 15.37 3.94
C HIS A 30 -20.37 16.89 3.92
N HIS A 31 -19.50 17.43 4.77
CA HIS A 31 -19.20 18.86 4.77
C HIS A 31 -18.65 19.33 3.42
N GLU A 32 -17.71 18.58 2.82
CA GLU A 32 -17.19 18.89 1.49
C GLU A 32 -18.29 18.89 0.41
N GLN A 33 -19.21 17.92 0.50
CA GLN A 33 -20.36 17.85 -0.42
C GLN A 33 -21.28 19.06 -0.28
N MET A 34 -21.56 19.48 0.96
CA MET A 34 -22.42 20.64 1.23
C MET A 34 -21.77 21.96 0.83
N GLN A 35 -20.45 22.10 0.98
CA GLN A 35 -19.70 23.23 0.44
C GLN A 35 -19.85 23.33 -1.08
N GLU A 36 -19.65 22.21 -1.80
CA GLU A 36 -19.78 22.20 -3.26
C GLU A 36 -21.22 22.47 -3.72
N LYS A 37 -22.22 21.91 -3.04
CA LYS A 37 -23.65 22.20 -3.28
C LYS A 37 -23.97 23.68 -3.06
N SER A 38 -23.39 24.33 -2.06
CA SER A 38 -23.57 25.77 -1.83
C SER A 38 -22.99 26.60 -2.98
N ILE A 39 -21.83 26.22 -3.51
CA ILE A 39 -21.25 26.86 -4.70
C ILE A 39 -22.16 26.67 -5.92
N GLU A 40 -22.69 25.47 -6.12
CA GLU A 40 -23.63 25.19 -7.20
C GLU A 40 -24.90 26.05 -7.10
N ALA A 41 -25.42 26.27 -5.89
CA ALA A 41 -26.55 27.14 -5.62
C ALA A 41 -26.25 28.59 -6.07
N MET A 42 -25.07 29.10 -5.71
CA MET A 42 -24.62 30.44 -6.11
C MET A 42 -24.48 30.58 -7.63
N ILE A 43 -23.94 29.55 -8.31
CA ILE A 43 -23.80 29.54 -9.78
C ILE A 43 -25.18 29.57 -10.46
N LYS A 44 -26.15 28.83 -9.93
CA LYS A 44 -27.52 28.74 -10.45
C LYS A 44 -28.43 29.88 -10.01
N GLY A 45 -28.05 30.65 -8.98
CA GLY A 45 -28.87 31.72 -8.40
C GLY A 45 -30.10 31.19 -7.65
N VAL A 46 -29.99 30.01 -7.03
CA VAL A 46 -31.06 29.36 -6.25
C VAL A 46 -30.61 29.13 -4.80
N ASP A 47 -31.54 28.77 -3.92
CA ASP A 47 -31.19 28.35 -2.56
C ASP A 47 -30.47 26.98 -2.56
N ALA A 48 -29.57 26.75 -1.60
CA ALA A 48 -28.81 25.50 -1.52
C ALA A 48 -29.71 24.27 -1.31
N SER A 49 -30.87 24.42 -0.66
CA SER A 49 -31.87 23.35 -0.49
C SER A 49 -32.62 23.00 -1.78
N GLU A 50 -32.60 23.89 -2.78
CA GLU A 50 -33.27 23.70 -4.07
C GLU A 50 -32.33 23.11 -5.14
N VAL A 51 -31.04 22.95 -4.83
CA VAL A 51 -30.06 22.39 -5.76
C VAL A 51 -30.32 20.92 -6.00
N LYS A 52 -30.86 20.61 -7.18
CA LYS A 52 -30.94 19.25 -7.72
C LYS A 52 -29.64 18.90 -8.42
N VAL A 53 -28.99 17.84 -7.94
CA VAL A 53 -27.77 17.28 -8.54
C VAL A 53 -28.15 16.13 -9.44
N THR A 54 -27.63 16.13 -10.66
CA THR A 54 -27.88 15.06 -11.63
C THR A 54 -27.14 13.79 -11.22
N GLN A 55 -27.81 12.65 -11.23
CA GLN A 55 -27.15 11.37 -10.99
C GLN A 55 -26.29 10.98 -12.21
N ALA A 56 -25.03 10.62 -11.98
CA ALA A 56 -24.15 10.09 -13.00
C ALA A 56 -24.53 8.64 -13.33
N ASP A 57 -24.45 8.29 -14.62
CA ASP A 57 -24.59 6.91 -15.06
C ASP A 57 -23.24 6.20 -14.85
N CYS A 58 -23.16 5.37 -13.82
CA CYS A 58 -21.99 4.58 -13.48
C CYS A 58 -22.43 3.20 -13.04
N LYS A 59 -21.81 2.15 -13.60
CA LYS A 59 -22.08 0.77 -13.18
C LYS A 59 -21.46 0.50 -11.81
N GLU A 60 -22.04 -0.43 -11.06
CA GLU A 60 -21.56 -0.80 -9.71
C GLU A 60 -20.12 -1.37 -9.69
N ASP A 61 -19.64 -1.89 -10.82
CA ASP A 61 -18.28 -2.45 -11.00
C ASP A 61 -17.29 -1.46 -11.61
N GLU A 62 -17.73 -0.25 -11.94
CA GLU A 62 -16.92 0.80 -12.54
C GLU A 62 -16.47 1.82 -11.49
N ARG A 63 -15.21 2.27 -11.60
CA ARG A 63 -14.65 3.30 -10.74
C ARG A 63 -14.28 4.50 -11.60
N ILE A 64 -14.88 5.64 -11.28
CA ILE A 64 -14.55 6.91 -11.92
C ILE A 64 -13.31 7.49 -11.26
N TYR A 65 -12.44 8.07 -12.07
CA TYR A 65 -11.23 8.74 -11.60
C TYR A 65 -11.21 10.18 -12.08
N CYS A 66 -10.71 11.07 -11.23
CA CYS A 66 -10.45 12.45 -11.60
C CYS A 66 -9.44 12.49 -12.74
N ASN A 67 -9.79 13.12 -13.87
CA ASN A 67 -8.89 13.26 -15.01
C ASN A 67 -7.65 14.10 -14.68
N ASN A 68 -7.74 14.95 -13.65
CA ASN A 68 -6.64 15.80 -13.19
C ASN A 68 -5.66 15.05 -12.27
N CYS A 69 -6.09 14.64 -11.07
CA CYS A 69 -5.20 14.05 -10.06
C CYS A 69 -5.14 12.51 -10.09
N ARG A 70 -5.98 11.86 -10.92
CA ARG A 70 -6.09 10.40 -11.01
C ARG A 70 -6.60 9.70 -9.75
N THR A 71 -7.02 10.45 -8.73
CA THR A 71 -7.70 9.89 -7.55
C THR A 71 -9.11 9.41 -7.89
N SER A 72 -9.54 8.32 -7.26
CA SER A 72 -10.89 7.79 -7.41
C SER A 72 -11.95 8.74 -6.86
N ILE A 73 -13.05 8.89 -7.58
CA ILE A 73 -14.20 9.71 -7.18
C ILE A 73 -15.24 8.80 -6.50
N VAL A 74 -15.68 9.22 -5.31
CA VAL A 74 -16.62 8.43 -4.49
C VAL A 74 -18.07 8.81 -4.72
N ASP A 75 -18.36 10.11 -4.88
CA ASP A 75 -19.73 10.59 -5.08
C ASP A 75 -19.81 11.89 -5.89
N LEU A 76 -19.89 13.04 -5.22
CA LEU A 76 -20.01 14.34 -5.87
C LEU A 76 -18.74 14.69 -6.65
N HIS A 77 -18.92 15.09 -7.90
CA HIS A 77 -17.86 15.52 -8.79
C HIS A 77 -18.39 16.45 -9.89
N ARG A 78 -17.48 17.13 -10.56
CA ARG A 78 -17.77 18.02 -11.70
C ARG A 78 -17.45 17.28 -13.00
N SER A 79 -18.40 17.19 -13.93
CA SER A 79 -18.28 16.39 -15.15
C SER A 79 -18.61 17.21 -16.40
N CYS A 80 -17.83 17.01 -17.46
CA CYS A 80 -18.09 17.62 -18.77
C CYS A 80 -19.09 16.80 -19.57
N ASP A 81 -20.17 17.43 -20.02
CA ASP A 81 -21.21 16.85 -20.89
C ASP A 81 -20.70 16.51 -22.31
N LYS A 82 -19.65 17.18 -22.78
CA LYS A 82 -19.12 17.03 -24.15
C LYS A 82 -18.03 15.97 -24.29
N CYS A 83 -17.13 15.87 -23.30
CA CYS A 83 -15.94 15.02 -23.39
C CYS A 83 -15.71 14.12 -22.17
N SER A 84 -16.68 14.05 -21.24
CA SER A 84 -16.61 13.21 -20.04
C SER A 84 -15.35 13.46 -19.19
N TYR A 85 -14.90 14.71 -19.14
CA TYR A 85 -13.84 15.12 -18.21
C TYR A 85 -14.42 15.27 -16.82
N ASP A 86 -14.02 14.40 -15.91
CA ASP A 86 -14.44 14.33 -14.52
C ASP A 86 -13.37 14.91 -13.59
N LEU A 87 -13.82 15.73 -12.63
CA LEU A 87 -12.98 16.46 -11.71
C LEU A 87 -13.50 16.27 -10.28
N CYS A 88 -12.65 15.77 -9.39
CA CYS A 88 -13.00 15.59 -7.97
C CYS A 88 -13.12 16.93 -7.23
N LEU A 89 -13.82 16.92 -6.09
CA LEU A 89 -14.05 18.14 -5.29
C LEU A 89 -12.76 18.80 -4.79
N SER A 90 -11.74 18.01 -4.42
CA SER A 90 -10.45 18.54 -3.98
C SER A 90 -9.79 19.37 -5.08
N CYS A 91 -9.72 18.85 -6.32
CA CYS A 91 -9.21 19.63 -7.45
C CYS A 91 -10.10 20.83 -7.80
N CYS A 92 -11.43 20.73 -7.61
CA CYS A 92 -12.32 21.89 -7.77
C CYS A 92 -11.99 23.00 -6.76
N ARG A 93 -11.72 22.65 -5.51
CA ARG A 93 -11.32 23.58 -4.45
C ARG A 93 -9.97 24.21 -4.75
N GLU A 94 -8.96 23.40 -5.07
CA GLU A 94 -7.61 23.87 -5.46
C GLU A 94 -7.66 24.90 -6.59
N LEU A 95 -8.46 24.65 -7.64
CA LEU A 95 -8.62 25.58 -8.75
C LEU A 95 -9.23 26.92 -8.31
N ARG A 96 -10.22 26.89 -7.41
CA ARG A 96 -10.87 28.11 -6.88
C ARG A 96 -9.93 28.90 -5.98
N ASP A 97 -9.04 28.21 -5.28
CA ASP A 97 -7.99 28.81 -4.45
C ASP A 97 -6.81 29.34 -5.27
N GLY A 98 -6.82 29.14 -6.61
CA GLY A 98 -5.75 29.56 -7.51
C GLY A 98 -4.52 28.67 -7.43
N LEU A 99 -4.61 27.49 -6.82
CA LEU A 99 -3.55 26.50 -6.79
C LEU A 99 -3.47 25.79 -8.14
N SER A 100 -2.23 25.50 -8.56
CA SER A 100 -2.00 24.76 -9.79
C SER A 100 -2.52 23.32 -9.63
N PRO A 101 -3.21 22.75 -10.64
CA PRO A 101 -3.77 21.41 -10.52
C PRO A 101 -2.68 20.39 -10.18
N GLY A 102 -2.84 19.65 -9.07
CA GLY A 102 -1.92 18.57 -8.67
C GLY A 102 -0.84 18.95 -7.64
N ALA A 103 -0.81 20.19 -7.15
CA ALA A 103 0.18 20.61 -6.14
C ALA A 103 -0.06 20.02 -4.74
N ALA A 104 -1.30 19.64 -4.39
CA ALA A 104 -1.62 19.18 -3.04
C ALA A 104 -1.15 17.74 -2.75
N ALA A 105 -0.94 16.90 -3.77
CA ALA A 105 -0.45 15.53 -3.57
C ALA A 105 0.96 15.48 -2.97
N ALA A 106 1.75 16.55 -3.11
CA ALA A 106 3.09 16.65 -2.53
C ALA A 106 3.11 17.17 -1.07
N ASN A 107 2.07 17.89 -0.62
CA ASN A 107 2.14 18.66 0.63
C ASN A 107 1.48 17.97 1.85
N SER A 108 0.78 16.86 1.68
CA SER A 108 0.20 16.12 2.81
C SER A 108 1.18 15.13 3.49
N MET A 109 2.43 15.04 3.02
CA MET A 109 3.47 14.15 3.60
C MET A 109 4.69 14.90 4.17
N VAL A 110 4.65 16.22 4.35
CA VAL A 110 5.78 16.94 4.95
C VAL A 110 5.55 17.12 6.45
N LEU A 111 5.75 16.03 7.20
CA LEU A 111 6.26 16.15 8.56
C LEU A 111 7.77 16.39 8.44
N THR A 112 8.16 17.60 8.83
CA THR A 112 9.52 18.16 8.85
C THR A 112 10.62 17.13 9.15
N GLN A 113 11.53 16.91 8.20
CA GLN A 113 12.93 16.56 8.50
C GLN A 113 13.91 17.28 7.56
N PRO A 114 15.14 17.60 8.03
CA PRO A 114 16.11 18.44 7.33
C PRO A 114 16.88 17.65 6.27
N GLY A 115 17.26 18.37 5.21
CA GLY A 115 17.66 17.80 3.93
C GLY A 115 18.98 17.03 3.88
N VAL A 116 19.03 16.15 2.87
CA VAL A 116 20.26 15.66 2.23
C VAL A 116 19.95 15.54 0.74
N GLU A 117 20.78 16.20 -0.08
CA GLU A 117 20.75 16.21 -1.53
C GLU A 117 21.05 14.81 -2.11
N GLY A 118 20.30 14.41 -3.13
CA GLY A 118 20.54 13.21 -3.92
C GLY A 118 19.72 13.24 -5.20
N THR A 119 20.39 13.45 -6.32
CA THR A 119 19.88 13.61 -7.69
C THR A 119 19.13 12.38 -8.20
N GLU A 120 17.92 12.60 -8.75
CA GLU A 120 17.10 11.62 -9.44
C GLU A 120 17.45 11.57 -10.94
N ASP A 121 17.70 10.37 -11.47
CA ASP A 121 17.73 10.12 -12.93
C ASP A 121 16.54 9.22 -13.31
N LEU A 122 15.60 9.82 -14.05
CA LEU A 122 14.48 9.20 -14.74
C LEU A 122 14.95 8.63 -16.08
N GLN A 123 14.77 7.33 -16.34
CA GLN A 123 14.71 6.83 -17.71
C GLN A 123 13.57 5.82 -17.92
N GLN A 124 12.67 6.25 -18.82
CA GLN A 124 11.66 5.47 -19.52
C GLN A 124 12.32 4.51 -20.51
N SER A 125 11.85 3.26 -20.56
CA SER A 125 12.21 2.32 -21.63
C SER A 125 11.00 2.06 -22.54
N SER A 126 11.13 2.46 -23.80
CA SER A 126 10.27 2.09 -24.92
C SER A 126 10.63 0.70 -25.45
N HIS A 127 9.60 -0.04 -25.87
CA HIS A 127 9.68 -1.34 -26.53
C HIS A 127 10.40 -1.28 -27.89
N ASP A 128 11.16 -2.32 -28.23
CA ASP A 128 11.29 -2.81 -29.62
C ASP A 128 11.65 -4.31 -29.69
N ASN A 129 10.95 -5.00 -30.60
CA ASN A 129 11.01 -6.44 -30.87
C ASN A 129 12.11 -6.77 -31.89
N ILE A 130 12.98 -7.77 -31.65
CA ILE A 130 13.69 -8.51 -32.72
C ILE A 130 13.85 -10.00 -32.36
N ALA A 131 13.64 -10.84 -33.39
CA ALA A 131 13.45 -12.28 -33.40
C ALA A 131 14.71 -13.16 -33.17
N SER A 132 14.45 -14.42 -32.78
CA SER A 132 15.39 -15.53 -32.56
C SER A 132 16.14 -16.01 -33.82
N PRO A 133 17.16 -16.89 -33.64
CA PRO A 133 16.95 -18.29 -34.05
C PRO A 133 17.57 -19.36 -33.11
N LYS A 134 17.01 -20.59 -33.20
CA LYS A 134 17.44 -21.87 -32.58
C LYS A 134 18.83 -22.35 -33.07
N PRO A 135 19.51 -23.26 -32.34
CA PRO A 135 19.53 -24.71 -32.70
C PRO A 135 19.58 -25.66 -31.46
N SER A 136 18.78 -26.74 -31.41
CA SER A 136 19.04 -28.17 -31.75
C SER A 136 19.77 -29.04 -30.69
N ASP A 137 19.24 -30.25 -30.52
CA ASP A 137 19.47 -31.31 -29.53
C ASP A 137 20.91 -31.83 -29.31
N GLY A 138 21.18 -32.35 -28.10
CA GLY A 138 22.33 -33.21 -27.78
C GLY A 138 22.39 -33.65 -26.31
N GLN A 139 22.58 -34.95 -26.06
CA GLN A 139 22.33 -35.69 -24.80
C GLN A 139 23.37 -35.56 -23.67
N ASN A 140 22.85 -35.67 -22.43
CA ASN A 140 23.37 -36.27 -21.18
C ASN A 140 24.88 -36.43 -20.96
N ASN A 141 25.37 -35.86 -19.84
CA ASN A 141 26.07 -36.64 -18.79
C ASN A 141 26.14 -35.89 -17.45
N VAL A 142 25.99 -36.67 -16.38
CA VAL A 142 25.91 -36.26 -14.97
C VAL A 142 27.32 -36.11 -14.39
N LEU A 143 27.65 -34.92 -13.87
CA LEU A 143 28.68 -34.69 -12.85
C LEU A 143 28.18 -33.56 -11.94
N MET A 144 28.06 -33.82 -10.64
CA MET A 144 27.67 -32.84 -9.63
C MET A 144 28.86 -31.94 -9.30
N ASP A 145 28.85 -30.72 -9.82
CA ASP A 145 29.64 -29.60 -9.32
C ASP A 145 28.72 -28.59 -8.62
N ASN A 146 29.15 -28.06 -7.47
CA ASN A 146 28.40 -27.12 -6.62
C ASN A 146 28.30 -25.69 -7.21
N ALA A 147 28.26 -25.53 -8.53
CA ALA A 147 28.10 -24.23 -9.17
C ALA A 147 26.63 -24.02 -9.57
N VAL A 148 26.00 -22.94 -9.09
CA VAL A 148 24.73 -22.47 -9.63
C VAL A 148 25.04 -21.75 -10.94
N PRO A 149 24.51 -22.17 -12.11
CA PRO A 149 24.76 -21.47 -13.36
C PRO A 149 23.92 -20.19 -13.39
N VAL A 150 24.55 -19.06 -13.08
CA VAL A 150 24.00 -17.72 -13.33
C VAL A 150 24.75 -17.15 -14.53
N ASN A 151 24.06 -16.99 -15.67
CA ASN A 151 24.64 -16.33 -16.85
C ASN A 151 24.58 -14.81 -16.65
N ILE A 152 25.70 -14.19 -16.24
CA ILE A 152 25.85 -12.73 -16.14
C ILE A 152 26.75 -12.26 -17.27
N ALA A 153 26.23 -11.43 -18.17
CA ALA A 153 27.01 -10.74 -19.19
C ALA A 153 27.37 -9.32 -18.70
N SER A 154 28.65 -8.96 -18.74
CA SER A 154 29.15 -7.62 -18.38
C SER A 154 29.35 -6.73 -19.62
N PRO A 155 29.00 -5.43 -19.60
CA PRO A 155 29.44 -4.48 -20.63
C PRO A 155 30.80 -3.84 -20.29
N LYS A 156 31.60 -3.56 -21.32
CA LYS A 156 32.88 -2.82 -21.25
C LYS A 156 32.66 -1.30 -21.21
N PRO A 157 33.55 -0.52 -20.56
CA PRO A 157 33.48 0.94 -20.57
C PRO A 157 34.17 1.53 -21.81
N SER A 158 33.64 2.64 -22.30
CA SER A 158 34.30 3.52 -23.28
C SER A 158 34.67 4.84 -22.63
N ASP A 159 35.97 5.13 -22.61
CA ASP A 159 36.57 6.39 -22.19
C ASP A 159 36.15 7.58 -23.07
N GLY A 160 35.97 8.75 -22.45
CA GLY A 160 35.64 10.00 -23.15
C GLY A 160 35.69 11.22 -22.24
N GLN A 161 36.90 11.72 -22.02
CA GLN A 161 37.30 12.96 -21.35
C GLN A 161 36.72 14.25 -21.97
N ASN A 162 36.20 15.18 -21.16
CA ASN A 162 36.80 16.51 -20.85
C ASN A 162 35.81 17.65 -20.53
N ASP A 163 36.20 18.36 -19.46
CA ASP A 163 36.20 19.81 -19.21
C ASP A 163 34.94 20.62 -18.88
N VAL A 164 35.05 21.22 -17.70
CA VAL A 164 34.21 22.20 -17.01
C VAL A 164 34.43 23.59 -17.60
N LEU A 165 33.35 24.32 -17.89
CA LEU A 165 33.33 25.79 -17.83
C LEU A 165 31.97 26.27 -17.28
N MET A 166 32.06 26.94 -16.13
CA MET A 166 31.01 27.78 -15.55
C MET A 166 30.90 29.08 -16.35
N ASP A 167 29.69 29.51 -16.68
CA ASP A 167 29.41 30.91 -16.96
C ASP A 167 28.04 31.32 -16.41
N ASN A 168 28.04 32.44 -15.69
CA ASN A 168 26.89 33.07 -15.05
C ASN A 168 26.06 33.87 -16.06
N ALA A 169 24.73 33.76 -16.01
CA ALA A 169 23.84 34.78 -16.57
C ALA A 169 22.43 34.77 -15.95
N VAL A 170 22.15 35.83 -15.16
CA VAL A 170 20.92 36.66 -15.03
C VAL A 170 19.52 36.01 -15.23
N PRO A 171 18.55 36.25 -14.32
CA PRO A 171 17.20 35.70 -14.44
C PRO A 171 16.46 36.33 -15.63
N VAL A 172 15.98 35.50 -16.54
CA VAL A 172 15.05 35.91 -17.59
C VAL A 172 13.65 35.98 -16.98
N GLU A 173 13.07 37.16 -16.97
CA GLU A 173 11.63 37.36 -16.77
C GLU A 173 10.88 36.64 -17.90
N ASP A 174 10.42 35.41 -17.65
CA ASP A 174 9.58 34.67 -18.59
C ASP A 174 8.12 35.14 -18.49
N ASN A 175 7.85 36.32 -19.06
CA ASN A 175 6.57 36.60 -19.68
C ASN A 175 6.44 35.75 -20.95
N VAL A 176 6.02 34.49 -20.81
CA VAL A 176 5.59 33.65 -21.94
C VAL A 176 4.07 33.77 -22.11
N PRO A 177 3.57 34.43 -23.18
CA PRO A 177 2.15 34.48 -23.48
C PRO A 177 1.77 33.22 -24.27
N GLY A 178 1.32 32.16 -23.58
CA GLY A 178 0.95 30.92 -24.28
C GLY A 178 0.25 29.82 -23.49
N LEU A 179 0.40 29.74 -22.18
CA LEU A 179 -0.42 28.84 -21.36
C LEU A 179 -1.64 29.64 -20.88
N LYS A 180 -2.79 29.48 -21.54
CA LYS A 180 -4.06 29.81 -20.91
C LYS A 180 -4.15 28.98 -19.63
N LEU A 181 -3.79 29.58 -18.50
CA LEU A 181 -4.00 29.02 -17.16
C LEU A 181 -5.46 28.56 -17.12
N TRP A 182 -5.70 27.30 -16.83
CA TRP A 182 -7.04 26.82 -16.54
C TRP A 182 -7.51 27.57 -15.29
N ARG A 183 -8.48 28.49 -15.45
CA ARG A 183 -8.97 29.37 -14.38
C ARG A 183 -10.46 29.19 -14.19
N VAL A 184 -10.88 29.43 -12.96
CA VAL A 184 -12.29 29.48 -12.58
C VAL A 184 -12.92 30.79 -13.10
N ASN A 185 -14.20 30.71 -13.48
CA ASN A 185 -14.98 31.88 -13.88
C ASN A 185 -15.30 32.77 -12.66
N SER A 186 -15.63 34.05 -12.89
CA SER A 186 -15.89 35.01 -11.81
C SER A 186 -17.05 34.65 -10.88
N ASN A 187 -17.96 33.77 -11.31
CA ASN A 187 -19.07 33.25 -10.51
C ASN A 187 -18.73 31.93 -9.77
N GLY A 188 -17.47 31.47 -9.80
CA GLY A 188 -17.04 30.23 -9.15
C GLY A 188 -17.26 28.95 -9.97
N SER A 189 -17.86 29.05 -11.17
CA SER A 189 -18.01 27.91 -12.09
C SER A 189 -16.68 27.54 -12.75
N ILE A 190 -16.51 26.24 -13.02
CA ILE A 190 -15.27 25.69 -13.59
C ILE A 190 -15.56 25.27 -15.03
N SER A 191 -14.90 25.92 -15.99
CA SER A 191 -14.94 25.47 -17.39
C SER A 191 -14.12 24.19 -17.56
N CYS A 192 -14.53 23.33 -18.49
CA CYS A 192 -13.76 22.17 -18.91
C CYS A 192 -12.34 22.64 -19.31
N PRO A 193 -11.28 21.95 -18.88
CA PRO A 193 -9.92 22.37 -19.18
C PRO A 193 -9.66 22.45 -20.70
N PRO A 194 -8.67 23.24 -21.16
CA PRO A 194 -8.18 23.16 -22.53
C PRO A 194 -7.63 21.77 -22.87
N ASN A 195 -7.47 21.48 -24.17
CA ASN A 195 -6.89 20.23 -24.68
C ASN A 195 -5.51 19.88 -24.06
N ALA A 196 -4.73 20.89 -23.67
CA ALA A 196 -3.44 20.71 -22.99
C ALA A 196 -3.55 19.95 -21.65
N PHE A 197 -4.72 20.01 -21.00
CA PHE A 197 -5.04 19.29 -19.76
C PHE A 197 -6.05 18.15 -20.00
N GLY A 198 -6.31 17.78 -21.27
CA GLY A 198 -7.20 16.67 -21.64
C GLY A 198 -8.70 16.99 -21.66
N GLY A 199 -9.10 18.25 -21.42
CA GLY A 199 -10.50 18.69 -21.59
C GLY A 199 -10.76 19.31 -22.97
N CYS A 200 -12.00 19.77 -23.22
CA CYS A 200 -12.39 20.38 -24.49
C CYS A 200 -12.35 21.92 -24.52
N GLY A 201 -12.31 22.59 -23.36
CA GLY A 201 -12.34 24.05 -23.26
C GLY A 201 -13.69 24.73 -23.51
N ASP A 202 -14.73 23.97 -23.88
CA ASP A 202 -15.93 24.49 -24.54
C ASP A 202 -17.24 24.39 -23.73
N SER A 203 -17.23 23.79 -22.54
CA SER A 203 -18.42 23.73 -21.66
C SER A 203 -18.05 23.94 -20.19
N VAL A 204 -19.05 24.27 -19.37
CA VAL A 204 -18.92 24.36 -17.91
C VAL A 204 -19.12 22.97 -17.33
N LEU A 205 -18.29 22.58 -16.37
CA LEU A 205 -18.43 21.28 -15.70
C LEU A 205 -19.67 21.29 -14.78
N GLU A 206 -20.55 20.32 -14.99
CA GLU A 206 -21.79 20.14 -14.23
C GLU A 206 -21.54 19.33 -12.96
N LEU A 207 -22.19 19.69 -11.86
CA LEU A 207 -22.15 18.89 -10.65
C LEU A 207 -22.99 17.62 -10.83
N LYS A 208 -22.37 16.45 -10.61
CA LYS A 208 -23.00 15.14 -10.66
C LYS A 208 -22.80 14.37 -9.35
N SER A 209 -23.65 13.37 -9.11
CA SER A 209 -23.66 12.49 -7.93
C SER A 209 -23.63 11.03 -8.37
N LEU A 210 -22.85 10.18 -7.71
CA LEU A 210 -22.88 8.73 -7.95
C LEU A 210 -23.85 8.03 -7.00
N LEU A 211 -24.02 8.57 -5.80
CA LEU A 211 -24.96 8.11 -4.79
C LEU A 211 -26.32 8.75 -4.99
N GLU A 212 -27.37 8.06 -4.54
CA GLU A 212 -28.73 8.61 -4.49
C GLU A 212 -28.80 9.78 -3.50
N GLU A 213 -29.76 10.65 -3.73
CA GLU A 213 -29.96 11.84 -2.92
C GLU A 213 -30.21 11.49 -1.43
N ASN A 214 -29.62 12.27 -0.53
CA ASN A 214 -29.75 12.15 0.94
C ASN A 214 -29.16 10.90 1.60
N ILE A 215 -28.58 9.93 0.87
CA ILE A 215 -27.95 8.74 1.49
C ILE A 215 -26.95 9.11 2.58
N ILE A 216 -26.08 10.09 2.33
CA ILE A 216 -25.04 10.51 3.28
C ILE A 216 -25.64 11.22 4.50
N SER A 217 -26.63 12.09 4.29
CA SER A 217 -27.33 12.80 5.37
C SER A 217 -28.07 11.81 6.29
N ASP A 218 -28.81 10.87 5.70
CA ASP A 218 -29.53 9.82 6.42
C ASP A 218 -28.57 8.91 7.19
N LEU A 219 -27.41 8.58 6.59
CA LEU A 219 -26.38 7.79 7.24
C LEU A 219 -25.77 8.52 8.43
N LEU A 220 -25.51 9.82 8.31
CA LEU A 220 -25.03 10.66 9.40
C LEU A 220 -26.04 10.75 10.54
N GLU A 221 -27.32 10.95 10.25
CA GLU A 221 -28.37 10.99 11.28
C GLU A 221 -28.43 9.66 12.06
N LYS A 222 -28.42 8.53 11.34
CA LYS A 222 -28.39 7.20 11.95
C LYS A 222 -27.12 6.99 12.79
N ALA A 223 -25.97 7.40 12.29
CA ALA A 223 -24.70 7.28 13.00
C ALA A 223 -24.68 8.10 14.29
N ASP A 224 -25.11 9.36 14.23
CA ASP A 224 -25.17 10.24 15.40
C ASP A 224 -26.21 9.75 16.43
N LEU A 225 -27.33 9.15 16.00
CA LEU A 225 -28.30 8.55 16.93
C LEU A 225 -27.69 7.40 17.74
N VAL A 226 -26.95 6.50 17.07
CA VAL A 226 -26.28 5.37 17.73
C VAL A 226 -25.21 5.86 18.71
N VAL A 227 -24.43 6.88 18.33
CA VAL A 227 -23.39 7.45 19.19
C VAL A 227 -23.96 8.20 20.40
N LYS A 228 -25.11 8.88 20.26
CA LYS A 228 -25.76 9.63 21.35
C LYS A 228 -26.41 8.75 22.42
N ASP A 229 -26.85 7.55 22.06
CA ASP A 229 -27.44 6.59 23.01
C ASP A 229 -26.38 5.98 23.96
N GLU A 230 -25.10 6.19 23.65
CA GLU A 230 -24.00 5.58 24.38
C GLU A 230 -23.50 6.45 25.56
N ARG A 231 -23.56 5.89 26.77
CA ARG A 231 -22.74 6.36 27.90
C ARG A 231 -21.32 5.88 27.62
N MET A 232 -20.45 6.81 27.24
CA MET A 232 -19.11 6.56 26.69
C MET A 232 -18.38 5.38 27.33
N LEU A 233 -17.88 4.48 26.49
CA LEU A 233 -16.62 3.78 26.74
C LEU A 233 -15.55 4.86 26.84
N GLU A 234 -15.22 5.30 28.06
CA GLU A 234 -14.02 6.10 28.27
C GLU A 234 -12.84 5.30 27.73
N ALA A 235 -12.23 5.79 26.65
CA ALA A 235 -10.86 5.46 26.34
C ALA A 235 -10.02 6.11 27.45
N GLY A 236 -9.88 5.38 28.55
CA GLY A 236 -8.98 5.76 29.62
C GLY A 236 -7.60 5.94 29.01
N GLY A 237 -7.16 7.19 28.92
CA GLY A 237 -5.75 7.54 28.78
C GLY A 237 -5.02 7.14 30.06
N SER A 238 -5.00 5.84 30.34
CA SER A 238 -4.13 5.30 31.37
C SER A 238 -2.71 5.37 30.82
N LYS A 239 -1.75 5.78 31.66
CA LYS A 239 -0.34 5.68 31.27
C LYS A 239 -0.02 4.20 31.06
N CYS A 240 0.33 3.82 29.83
CA CYS A 240 0.89 2.51 29.48
C CYS A 240 1.93 2.14 30.55
N SER A 241 1.74 0.99 31.20
CA SER A 241 2.70 0.48 32.20
C SER A 241 4.01 -0.05 31.58
N CYS A 242 4.12 0.09 30.26
CA CYS A 242 5.17 -0.41 29.38
C CYS A 242 6.49 0.29 29.63
N PHE A 243 6.42 1.58 29.98
CA PHE A 243 7.57 2.45 30.12
C PHE A 243 7.39 3.30 31.38
N THR A 244 7.99 2.87 32.48
CA THR A 244 8.17 3.71 33.67
C THR A 244 9.56 4.34 33.61
N ASP A 245 9.67 5.65 33.91
CA ASP A 245 10.93 6.44 33.92
C ASP A 245 12.05 5.87 34.83
N SER A 246 11.75 4.88 35.66
CA SER A 246 12.73 4.11 36.40
C SER A 246 13.27 2.97 35.53
N SER A 247 14.48 3.17 35.04
CA SER A 247 15.42 2.12 34.61
C SER A 247 15.27 0.88 35.50
N GLU A 248 15.00 -0.27 34.88
CA GLU A 248 14.72 -1.58 35.50
C GLU A 248 13.25 -1.89 35.85
N MET A 249 12.47 -2.22 34.82
CA MET A 249 11.44 -3.26 34.95
C MET A 249 11.21 -3.96 33.60
N THR A 250 11.77 -5.15 33.43
CA THR A 250 11.40 -6.06 32.34
C THR A 250 10.04 -6.68 32.67
N ASN A 251 8.96 -5.94 32.48
CA ASN A 251 7.69 -6.59 32.17
C ASN A 251 7.94 -7.31 30.83
N GLY A 252 7.72 -8.63 30.78
CA GLY A 252 8.10 -9.52 29.66
C GLY A 252 7.48 -9.20 28.29
N THR A 253 6.86 -8.04 28.17
CA THR A 253 6.15 -7.49 27.02
C THR A 253 6.81 -6.25 26.43
N SER A 254 8.01 -5.84 26.87
CA SER A 254 8.76 -4.71 26.31
C SER A 254 10.11 -5.17 25.76
N TYR A 255 10.55 -4.59 24.63
CA TYR A 255 11.83 -4.91 24.01
C TYR A 255 12.60 -3.64 23.66
N LYS A 256 13.88 -3.57 24.04
CA LYS A 256 14.75 -2.42 23.77
C LYS A 256 15.28 -2.49 22.33
N LEU A 257 14.88 -1.54 21.49
CA LEU A 257 15.32 -1.46 20.09
C LEU A 257 16.44 -0.44 19.86
N ALA A 258 16.57 0.55 20.74
CA ALA A 258 17.57 1.60 20.59
C ALA A 258 18.23 1.98 21.93
N CYS A 259 19.39 2.62 21.86
CA CYS A 259 20.12 3.17 22.99
C CYS A 259 20.41 4.66 22.77
N ARG A 260 19.37 5.46 22.58
CA ARG A 260 19.47 6.92 22.42
C ARG A 260 19.40 7.60 23.78
N ASP A 261 20.29 8.55 24.03
CA ASP A 261 20.28 9.34 25.25
C ASP A 261 19.01 10.21 25.32
N ASN A 262 18.39 10.27 26.50
CA ASN A 262 17.20 11.09 26.78
C ASN A 262 15.97 10.83 25.88
N SER A 263 15.81 9.61 25.34
CA SER A 263 14.63 9.24 24.55
C SER A 263 13.74 8.21 25.25
N SER A 264 12.42 8.45 25.19
CA SER A 264 11.38 7.54 25.65
C SER A 264 10.96 6.50 24.61
N ASP A 265 11.46 6.61 23.36
CA ASP A 265 11.12 5.73 22.22
C ASP A 265 12.08 4.53 22.06
N ASN A 266 12.97 4.31 23.04
CA ASN A 266 13.98 3.25 22.98
C ASN A 266 13.39 1.83 23.08
N TYR A 267 12.12 1.72 23.45
CA TYR A 267 11.44 0.47 23.71
C TYR A 267 10.16 0.35 22.89
N ILE A 268 9.85 -0.87 22.49
CA ILE A 268 8.63 -1.22 21.75
C ILE A 268 7.81 -2.22 22.57
N TYR A 269 6.48 -2.18 22.40
CA TYR A 269 5.61 -3.22 22.92
C TYR A 269 5.84 -4.52 22.14
N CYS A 270 6.24 -5.56 22.87
CA CYS A 270 6.75 -6.83 22.37
C CYS A 270 6.18 -8.05 23.14
N PRO A 271 4.85 -8.25 23.17
CA PRO A 271 4.23 -9.36 23.90
C PRO A 271 4.51 -10.73 23.26
N ASN A 272 4.31 -11.80 24.02
CA ASN A 272 4.25 -13.15 23.48
C ASN A 272 2.84 -13.46 22.94
N ALA A 273 2.74 -14.28 21.90
CA ALA A 273 1.48 -14.59 21.23
C ALA A 273 0.42 -15.22 22.17
N ARG A 274 0.84 -16.00 23.19
CA ARG A 274 -0.07 -16.59 24.18
C ARG A 274 -0.70 -15.54 25.11
N ASP A 275 0.01 -14.45 25.39
CA ASP A 275 -0.48 -13.36 26.22
C ASP A 275 -1.51 -12.53 25.45
N VAL A 276 -1.33 -12.40 24.14
CA VAL A 276 -2.23 -11.65 23.25
C VAL A 276 -3.62 -12.29 23.15
N GLN A 277 -3.70 -13.63 23.07
CA GLN A 277 -4.97 -14.35 22.99
C GLN A 277 -5.92 -14.13 24.19
N ASN A 278 -5.40 -13.62 25.31
CA ASN A 278 -6.13 -13.54 26.59
C ASN A 278 -6.51 -12.13 27.03
N GLY A 279 -6.54 -11.14 26.13
CA GLY A 279 -7.07 -9.79 26.43
C GLY A 279 -6.10 -8.63 26.28
N ALA A 280 -5.07 -8.76 25.44
CA ALA A 280 -4.13 -7.67 25.17
C ALA A 280 -4.61 -6.66 24.10
N LEU A 281 -5.83 -6.81 23.57
CA LEU A 281 -6.32 -5.99 22.45
C LEU A 281 -6.38 -4.51 22.79
N ASP A 282 -6.91 -4.14 23.97
CA ASP A 282 -7.03 -2.73 24.37
C ASP A 282 -5.65 -2.08 24.49
N HIS A 283 -4.67 -2.82 25.01
CA HIS A 283 -3.29 -2.37 25.12
C HIS A 283 -2.60 -2.21 23.75
N PHE A 284 -2.81 -3.17 22.83
CA PHE A 284 -2.38 -3.01 21.44
C PHE A 284 -2.96 -1.73 20.81
N GLN A 285 -4.26 -1.46 21.03
CA GLN A 285 -4.92 -0.28 20.49
C GLN A 285 -4.33 1.04 21.04
N GLU A 286 -3.87 1.08 22.28
CA GLU A 286 -3.18 2.25 22.84
C GLU A 286 -1.89 2.59 22.10
N HIS A 287 -1.11 1.58 21.69
CA HIS A 287 0.08 1.77 20.86
C HIS A 287 -0.30 2.10 19.41
N TRP A 288 -1.28 1.39 18.87
CA TRP A 288 -1.72 1.55 17.48
C TRP A 288 -2.24 2.97 17.20
N LEU A 289 -3.02 3.55 18.13
CA LEU A 289 -3.51 4.93 18.03
C LEU A 289 -2.41 6.00 18.03
N LYS A 290 -1.20 5.67 18.52
CA LYS A 290 -0.03 6.57 18.49
C LYS A 290 0.83 6.39 17.24
N GLY A 291 0.50 5.42 16.38
CA GLY A 291 1.35 5.03 15.25
C GLY A 291 2.63 4.30 15.68
N GLU A 292 2.64 3.71 16.87
CA GLU A 292 3.78 2.94 17.37
C GLU A 292 3.72 1.50 16.85
N PRO A 293 4.81 0.95 16.31
CA PRO A 293 4.85 -0.44 15.88
C PRO A 293 4.73 -1.39 17.09
N VAL A 294 4.23 -2.61 16.84
CA VAL A 294 4.09 -3.67 17.86
C VAL A 294 4.65 -4.98 17.30
N ILE A 295 5.42 -5.71 18.12
CA ILE A 295 6.00 -7.01 17.73
C ILE A 295 5.37 -8.11 18.58
N VAL A 296 4.66 -9.05 17.99
CA VAL A 296 4.19 -10.24 18.71
C VAL A 296 5.17 -11.39 18.49
N ARG A 297 5.77 -11.88 19.58
CA ARG A 297 6.76 -12.96 19.55
C ARG A 297 6.09 -14.32 19.59
N ASP A 298 6.80 -15.32 19.06
CA ASP A 298 6.47 -16.75 19.21
C ASP A 298 5.09 -17.14 18.64
N VAL A 299 4.63 -16.46 17.59
CA VAL A 299 3.32 -16.70 16.93
C VAL A 299 3.13 -18.13 16.42
N LEU A 300 4.24 -18.81 16.07
CA LEU A 300 4.19 -20.20 15.60
C LEU A 300 3.80 -21.19 16.69
N GLU A 301 3.96 -20.85 17.98
CA GLU A 301 3.52 -21.71 19.08
C GLU A 301 1.99 -21.89 19.13
N LEU A 302 1.24 -21.02 18.46
CA LEU A 302 -0.22 -21.08 18.38
C LEU A 302 -0.72 -22.00 17.27
N THR A 303 0.19 -22.53 16.45
CA THR A 303 -0.13 -23.20 15.19
C THR A 303 -0.09 -24.74 15.32
N SER A 304 -0.49 -25.46 14.27
CA SER A 304 -0.52 -26.93 14.28
C SER A 304 0.85 -27.60 14.09
N GLY A 305 1.91 -26.81 13.93
CA GLY A 305 3.29 -27.27 13.79
C GLY A 305 3.67 -27.63 12.35
N LEU A 306 2.97 -27.08 11.36
CA LEU A 306 3.33 -27.26 9.95
C LEU A 306 4.70 -26.63 9.69
N SER A 307 5.58 -27.39 9.05
CA SER A 307 6.93 -26.92 8.76
C SER A 307 6.96 -25.89 7.64
N TRP A 308 7.65 -24.79 7.92
CA TRP A 308 7.98 -23.70 6.99
C TRP A 308 9.40 -23.83 6.42
N GLU A 309 10.08 -24.97 6.66
CA GLU A 309 11.44 -25.18 6.17
C GLU A 309 11.53 -25.06 4.64
N PRO A 310 12.63 -24.52 4.09
CA PRO A 310 12.83 -24.29 2.66
C PRO A 310 12.42 -25.45 1.76
N MET A 311 12.87 -26.66 2.10
CA MET A 311 12.59 -27.85 1.29
C MET A 311 11.16 -28.38 1.47
N VAL A 312 10.50 -28.09 2.58
CA VAL A 312 9.07 -28.39 2.78
C VAL A 312 8.23 -27.44 1.93
N MET A 313 8.53 -26.14 1.96
CA MET A 313 7.88 -25.13 1.12
C MET A 313 8.03 -25.47 -0.36
N TRP A 314 9.25 -25.76 -0.82
CA TRP A 314 9.51 -26.19 -2.19
C TRP A 314 8.64 -27.40 -2.62
N ARG A 315 8.56 -28.44 -1.78
CA ARG A 315 7.78 -29.65 -2.07
C ARG A 315 6.29 -29.34 -2.16
N ALA A 316 5.75 -28.61 -1.20
CA ALA A 316 4.32 -28.27 -1.14
C ALA A 316 3.82 -27.57 -2.41
N LEU A 317 4.70 -26.81 -3.07
CA LEU A 317 4.37 -26.05 -4.28
C LEU A 317 4.51 -26.82 -5.59
N ARG A 318 5.15 -27.99 -5.57
CA ARG A 318 5.33 -28.84 -6.76
C ARG A 318 4.10 -29.71 -7.07
N GLU A 319 3.16 -29.81 -6.13
CA GLU A 319 2.10 -30.83 -6.13
C GLU A 319 0.97 -30.59 -7.16
N LYS A 320 0.75 -29.37 -7.67
CA LYS A 320 -0.26 -29.11 -8.72
C LYS A 320 0.27 -29.44 -10.13
N LYS A 321 -0.46 -30.28 -10.86
CA LYS A 321 -0.05 -30.88 -12.15
C LYS A 321 -0.48 -30.10 -13.40
N ASP A 322 -1.25 -29.03 -13.27
CA ASP A 322 -1.95 -28.39 -14.39
C ASP A 322 -1.09 -27.41 -15.23
N LYS A 323 0.22 -27.33 -14.97
CA LYS A 323 1.17 -26.46 -15.69
C LYS A 323 2.26 -27.26 -16.42
N SER A 324 2.83 -26.65 -17.45
CA SER A 324 3.98 -27.20 -18.19
C SER A 324 5.16 -27.51 -17.25
N GLU A 325 6.00 -28.48 -17.59
CA GLU A 325 7.12 -28.90 -16.72
C GLU A 325 8.09 -27.74 -16.42
N HIS A 326 8.30 -26.85 -17.39
CA HIS A 326 9.14 -25.66 -17.25
C HIS A 326 8.55 -24.65 -16.24
N GLU A 327 7.27 -24.29 -16.37
CA GLU A 327 6.55 -23.41 -15.42
C GLU A 327 6.43 -23.97 -14.00
N ARG A 328 6.67 -25.27 -13.82
CA ARG A 328 6.68 -25.92 -12.50
C ARG A 328 8.03 -25.87 -11.81
N LEU A 329 9.10 -25.71 -12.59
CA LEU A 329 10.47 -25.91 -12.15
C LEU A 329 11.30 -24.64 -12.16
N SER A 330 10.89 -23.56 -12.85
CA SER A 330 11.54 -22.25 -12.77
C SER A 330 10.70 -21.21 -12.05
N VAL A 331 11.38 -20.22 -11.47
CA VAL A 331 10.82 -19.03 -10.84
C VAL A 331 11.67 -17.81 -11.22
N THR A 332 11.03 -16.65 -11.36
CA THR A 332 11.73 -15.38 -11.49
C THR A 332 12.11 -14.87 -10.10
N ALA A 333 13.40 -14.86 -9.81
CA ALA A 333 13.97 -14.29 -8.60
C ALA A 333 14.58 -12.91 -8.90
N LEU A 334 14.68 -12.07 -7.89
CA LEU A 334 15.40 -10.81 -7.92
C LEU A 334 16.79 -11.03 -7.36
N GLU A 335 17.83 -10.68 -8.12
CA GLU A 335 19.20 -10.60 -7.62
C GLU A 335 19.35 -9.26 -6.88
N CYS A 336 19.65 -9.31 -5.58
CA CYS A 336 19.52 -8.15 -4.69
C CYS A 336 20.68 -7.14 -4.80
N LEU A 337 21.82 -7.50 -5.40
CA LEU A 337 22.93 -6.56 -5.60
C LEU A 337 22.68 -5.66 -6.81
N ALA A 338 22.38 -6.27 -7.96
CA ALA A 338 22.12 -5.62 -9.24
C ALA A 338 20.65 -5.19 -9.41
N TRP A 339 19.75 -5.69 -8.58
CA TRP A 339 18.29 -5.47 -8.68
C TRP A 339 17.71 -5.92 -10.03
N SER A 340 18.29 -6.97 -10.61
CA SER A 340 17.87 -7.56 -11.88
C SER A 340 17.08 -8.85 -11.65
N GLU A 341 16.06 -9.07 -12.46
CA GLU A 341 15.34 -10.34 -12.48
C GLU A 341 16.18 -11.44 -13.14
N VAL A 342 16.18 -12.62 -12.52
CA VAL A 342 16.88 -13.81 -12.99
C VAL A 342 15.94 -15.00 -12.93
N GLU A 343 15.94 -15.81 -13.99
CA GLU A 343 15.24 -17.09 -13.99
C GLU A 343 16.09 -18.17 -13.32
N ILE A 344 15.56 -18.83 -12.31
CA ILE A 344 16.26 -19.88 -11.58
C ILE A 344 15.34 -21.09 -11.37
N ASN A 345 15.93 -22.28 -11.42
CA ASN A 345 15.21 -23.47 -11.03
C ASN A 345 14.81 -23.39 -9.55
N THR A 346 13.55 -23.62 -9.21
CA THR A 346 13.01 -23.52 -7.86
C THR A 346 13.77 -24.43 -6.88
N SER A 347 14.18 -25.64 -7.30
CA SER A 347 14.98 -26.52 -6.44
C SER A 347 16.38 -25.95 -6.19
N PHE A 348 16.99 -25.29 -7.17
CA PHE A 348 18.27 -24.62 -6.96
C PHE A 348 18.12 -23.41 -6.06
N PHE A 349 17.03 -22.64 -6.21
CA PHE A 349 16.73 -21.54 -5.31
C PHE A 349 16.67 -21.99 -3.84
N PHE A 350 15.87 -23.00 -3.51
CA PHE A 350 15.72 -23.45 -2.12
C PHE A 350 16.96 -24.18 -1.57
N ASN A 351 17.72 -24.85 -2.44
CA ASN A 351 18.99 -25.48 -2.06
C ASN A 351 20.06 -24.41 -1.77
N GLY A 352 20.17 -23.39 -2.63
CA GLY A 352 21.05 -22.24 -2.43
C GLY A 352 20.73 -21.45 -1.17
N TYR A 353 19.44 -21.21 -0.89
CA TYR A 353 18.97 -20.61 0.36
C TYR A 353 19.49 -21.38 1.59
N SER A 354 19.39 -22.72 1.54
CA SER A 354 19.70 -23.56 2.71
C SER A 354 21.20 -23.77 2.92
N ARG A 355 22.00 -23.76 1.85
CA ARG A 355 23.44 -24.07 1.91
C ARG A 355 24.35 -22.85 1.85
N GLY A 356 23.81 -21.68 1.49
CA GLY A 356 24.60 -20.50 1.16
C GLY A 356 25.20 -20.64 -0.23
N ALA A 357 24.56 -20.05 -1.23
CA ALA A 357 25.10 -20.00 -2.59
C ALA A 357 26.21 -18.94 -2.71
N VAL A 358 27.27 -19.27 -3.42
CA VAL A 358 28.41 -18.36 -3.68
C VAL A 358 28.56 -18.19 -5.19
N GLY A 359 28.68 -16.94 -5.62
CA GLY A 359 28.84 -16.54 -7.01
C GLY A 359 30.27 -16.78 -7.53
N PRO A 360 30.48 -16.57 -8.84
CA PRO A 360 31.80 -16.78 -9.48
C PRO A 360 32.92 -15.88 -8.94
N ASP A 361 32.56 -14.73 -8.39
CA ASP A 361 33.43 -13.74 -7.75
C ASP A 361 33.79 -14.08 -6.29
N GLY A 362 33.25 -15.19 -5.77
CA GLY A 362 33.41 -15.59 -4.38
C GLY A 362 32.51 -14.83 -3.41
N LEU A 363 31.60 -13.98 -3.91
CA LEU A 363 30.62 -13.27 -3.08
C LEU A 363 29.37 -14.13 -2.87
N PRO A 364 28.69 -14.02 -1.71
CA PRO A 364 27.40 -14.67 -1.52
C PRO A 364 26.39 -14.19 -2.56
N VAL A 365 25.67 -15.13 -3.18
CA VAL A 365 24.55 -14.79 -4.04
C VAL A 365 23.41 -14.33 -3.14
N LEU A 366 22.72 -13.23 -3.48
CA LEU A 366 21.54 -12.76 -2.77
C LEU A 366 20.34 -12.78 -3.71
N LEU A 367 19.50 -13.82 -3.59
CA LEU A 367 18.28 -13.94 -4.38
C LEU A 367 17.04 -13.74 -3.51
N LYS A 368 16.02 -13.11 -4.08
CA LYS A 368 14.71 -12.91 -3.45
C LYS A 368 13.58 -13.36 -4.36
N LEU A 369 12.67 -14.15 -3.82
CA LEU A 369 11.35 -14.38 -4.38
C LEU A 369 10.38 -13.38 -3.73
N LYS A 370 9.78 -12.52 -4.56
CA LYS A 370 8.74 -11.55 -4.16
C LYS A 370 7.37 -12.05 -4.61
N ASP A 371 6.36 -11.80 -3.77
CA ASP A 371 4.94 -12.10 -4.02
C ASP A 371 4.71 -13.54 -4.49
N TRP A 372 5.43 -14.46 -3.85
CA TRP A 372 5.44 -15.84 -4.30
C TRP A 372 4.30 -16.62 -3.64
N PRO A 373 3.44 -17.33 -4.41
CA PRO A 373 3.54 -17.64 -5.84
C PRO A 373 3.02 -16.54 -6.81
N GLN A 374 3.84 -16.13 -7.78
CA GLN A 374 3.67 -14.90 -8.61
C GLN A 374 2.42 -14.85 -9.54
N HIS A 375 1.67 -15.95 -9.71
CA HIS A 375 0.54 -16.03 -10.66
C HIS A 375 -0.65 -16.86 -10.15
N SER A 376 -0.80 -16.97 -8.82
CA SER A 376 -1.89 -17.73 -8.22
C SER A 376 -2.04 -17.32 -6.76
N SER A 377 -3.26 -17.34 -6.22
CA SER A 377 -3.45 -17.05 -4.81
C SER A 377 -2.67 -18.05 -3.94
N PHE A 378 -2.11 -17.57 -2.83
CA PHE A 378 -1.48 -18.40 -1.81
C PHE A 378 -2.44 -19.50 -1.32
N GLU A 379 -3.73 -19.17 -1.23
CA GLU A 379 -4.83 -20.08 -0.90
C GLU A 379 -4.91 -21.28 -1.86
N ASP A 380 -4.83 -21.03 -3.17
CA ASP A 380 -4.89 -22.10 -4.15
C ASP A 380 -3.68 -23.02 -4.08
N ARG A 381 -2.49 -22.46 -3.90
CA ARG A 381 -1.22 -23.19 -4.01
C ARG A 381 -0.84 -23.90 -2.71
N LEU A 382 -1.14 -23.29 -1.59
CA LEU A 382 -0.68 -23.68 -0.27
C LEU A 382 -1.82 -23.63 0.77
N PRO A 383 -2.95 -24.33 0.55
CA PRO A 383 -4.12 -24.22 1.42
C PRO A 383 -3.84 -24.65 2.86
N ARG A 384 -2.94 -25.62 3.07
CA ARG A 384 -2.53 -26.07 4.41
C ARG A 384 -1.70 -25.00 5.14
N HIS A 385 -0.72 -24.41 4.45
CA HIS A 385 0.08 -23.32 5.00
C HIS A 385 -0.73 -22.06 5.17
N LEU A 386 -1.76 -21.81 4.35
CA LEU A 386 -2.68 -20.70 4.57
C LEU A 386 -3.44 -20.90 5.89
N ALA A 387 -4.00 -22.09 6.11
CA ALA A 387 -4.70 -22.37 7.36
C ALA A 387 -3.77 -22.21 8.59
N GLU A 388 -2.50 -22.58 8.45
CA GLU A 388 -1.48 -22.39 9.48
C GLU A 388 -1.10 -20.91 9.67
N PHE A 389 -0.96 -20.16 8.58
CA PHE A 389 -0.68 -18.72 8.63
C PHE A 389 -1.80 -17.96 9.34
N ILE A 390 -3.05 -18.24 8.98
CA ILE A 390 -4.23 -17.60 9.58
C ILE A 390 -4.35 -17.93 11.08
N SER A 391 -4.01 -19.15 11.51
CA SER A 391 -4.02 -19.50 12.94
C SER A 391 -2.88 -18.85 13.72
N ALA A 392 -1.78 -18.49 13.05
CA ALA A 392 -0.65 -17.77 13.64
C ALA A 392 -0.91 -16.26 13.82
N LEU A 393 -1.90 -15.69 13.13
CA LEU A 393 -2.12 -14.25 13.13
C LEU A 393 -2.40 -13.72 14.55
N PRO A 394 -1.60 -12.78 15.07
CA PRO A 394 -1.93 -12.05 16.29
C PRO A 394 -3.00 -10.99 16.00
N PHE A 395 -3.77 -10.58 17.02
CA PHE A 395 -4.79 -9.52 16.90
C PHE A 395 -5.72 -9.72 15.69
N ARG A 396 -6.30 -10.91 15.58
CA ARG A 396 -7.15 -11.31 14.45
C ARG A 396 -8.35 -10.41 14.22
N GLU A 397 -8.72 -9.63 15.23
CA GLU A 397 -9.68 -8.54 15.11
C GLU A 397 -9.30 -7.55 13.99
N TYR A 398 -8.01 -7.28 13.81
CA TYR A 398 -7.41 -6.42 12.79
C TYR A 398 -6.79 -7.23 11.63
N THR A 399 -6.06 -8.30 11.92
CA THR A 399 -5.19 -8.96 10.93
C THR A 399 -5.90 -10.02 10.09
N ASP A 400 -7.04 -10.55 10.55
CA ASP A 400 -7.78 -11.57 9.78
C ASP A 400 -8.49 -10.92 8.59
N HIS A 401 -7.93 -11.13 7.40
CA HIS A 401 -8.42 -10.56 6.14
C HIS A 401 -9.76 -11.14 5.64
N LYS A 402 -10.32 -12.15 6.30
CA LYS A 402 -11.62 -12.76 5.96
C LYS A 402 -12.71 -12.39 6.96
N SER A 403 -12.36 -12.34 8.24
CA SER A 403 -13.35 -12.24 9.32
C SER A 403 -13.05 -11.20 10.40
N GLY A 404 -11.94 -10.46 10.31
CA GLY A 404 -11.56 -9.44 11.29
C GLY A 404 -12.65 -8.36 11.48
N PRO A 405 -13.32 -8.24 12.64
CA PRO A 405 -14.36 -7.26 12.86
C PRO A 405 -13.88 -5.80 12.81
N LEU A 406 -12.62 -5.53 13.14
CA LEU A 406 -11.98 -4.21 13.10
C LEU A 406 -11.18 -3.99 11.81
N ASN A 407 -11.03 -5.03 10.97
CA ASN A 407 -10.45 -4.89 9.64
C ASN A 407 -11.48 -4.29 8.66
N LEU A 408 -11.36 -3.01 8.33
CA LEU A 408 -12.32 -2.32 7.46
C LEU A 408 -12.41 -2.91 6.06
N ALA A 409 -11.35 -3.54 5.56
CA ALA A 409 -11.36 -4.08 4.21
C ALA A 409 -12.25 -5.32 4.05
N VAL A 410 -12.51 -6.06 5.14
CA VAL A 410 -13.49 -7.16 5.11
C VAL A 410 -14.92 -6.64 5.00
N LYS A 411 -15.17 -5.38 5.39
CA LYS A 411 -16.47 -4.69 5.31
C LYS A 411 -16.77 -4.14 3.92
N LEU A 412 -15.78 -4.08 3.02
CA LEU A 412 -16.01 -3.63 1.65
C LEU A 412 -16.98 -4.58 0.91
N PRO A 413 -17.91 -4.03 0.10
CA PRO A 413 -18.85 -4.83 -0.69
C PRO A 413 -18.14 -5.86 -1.58
N LYS A 414 -18.77 -7.01 -1.83
CA LYS A 414 -18.18 -8.09 -2.64
C LYS A 414 -17.86 -7.70 -4.09
N LYS A 415 -18.61 -6.75 -4.64
CA LYS A 415 -18.49 -6.30 -6.04
C LYS A 415 -17.36 -5.28 -6.25
N VAL A 416 -16.85 -4.69 -5.17
CA VAL A 416 -15.77 -3.70 -5.24
C VAL A 416 -14.43 -4.44 -5.36
N ILE A 417 -13.53 -3.91 -6.20
CA ILE A 417 -12.14 -4.35 -6.26
C ILE A 417 -11.49 -4.06 -4.90
N LYS A 418 -11.28 -5.12 -4.12
CA LYS A 418 -10.62 -5.03 -2.82
C LYS A 418 -9.10 -4.91 -3.03
N PRO A 419 -8.40 -4.22 -2.12
CA PRO A 419 -6.94 -4.34 -2.04
C PRO A 419 -6.55 -5.82 -1.91
N ASP A 420 -5.40 -6.20 -2.46
CA ASP A 420 -4.86 -7.55 -2.28
C ASP A 420 -4.36 -7.70 -0.83
N LEU A 421 -5.21 -8.26 0.02
CA LEU A 421 -4.99 -8.46 1.46
C LEU A 421 -4.68 -9.92 1.81
N GLY A 422 -4.50 -10.75 0.79
CA GLY A 422 -4.03 -12.10 1.01
C GLY A 422 -2.58 -12.08 1.50
N PRO A 423 -2.13 -13.16 2.18
CA PRO A 423 -0.73 -13.26 2.56
C PRO A 423 0.18 -13.23 1.33
N LYS A 424 1.24 -12.44 1.43
CA LYS A 424 2.32 -12.37 0.44
C LYS A 424 3.57 -13.02 1.03
N THR A 425 4.18 -13.92 0.27
CA THR A 425 5.42 -14.58 0.70
C THR A 425 6.63 -13.87 0.15
N TYR A 426 7.57 -13.57 1.03
CA TYR A 426 8.90 -13.07 0.70
C TYR A 426 9.94 -14.05 1.19
N ILE A 427 10.71 -14.64 0.28
CA ILE A 427 11.79 -15.58 0.62
C ILE A 427 13.06 -15.00 0.03
N ALA A 428 14.00 -14.59 0.87
CA ALA A 428 15.24 -13.99 0.42
C ALA A 428 16.43 -14.62 1.12
N TYR A 429 17.52 -14.77 0.39
CA TYR A 429 18.78 -15.24 0.95
C TYR A 429 19.28 -14.19 1.95
N GLY A 430 20.07 -14.61 2.92
CA GLY A 430 20.65 -13.72 3.91
C GLY A 430 22.10 -14.08 4.18
N VAL A 431 22.87 -13.06 4.55
CA VAL A 431 24.24 -13.21 5.06
C VAL A 431 24.27 -12.71 6.49
N ALA A 432 24.96 -13.45 7.37
CA ALA A 432 25.08 -13.05 8.77
C ALA A 432 26.06 -11.88 8.96
N GLN A 433 26.99 -11.71 8.03
CA GLN A 433 27.99 -10.65 8.05
C GLN A 433 27.51 -9.49 7.18
N GLU A 434 27.58 -8.27 7.70
CA GLU A 434 27.38 -7.07 6.91
C GLU A 434 28.54 -6.90 5.93
N LEU A 435 28.24 -6.98 4.63
CA LEU A 435 29.28 -6.93 3.60
C LEU A 435 29.54 -5.52 3.07
N GLY A 436 28.67 -4.55 3.39
CA GLY A 436 28.80 -3.15 2.97
C GLY A 436 28.61 -2.90 1.47
N VAL A 437 28.33 -3.94 0.68
CA VAL A 437 28.13 -3.89 -0.78
C VAL A 437 26.65 -3.85 -1.19
N GLY A 438 25.75 -3.57 -0.25
CA GLY A 438 24.30 -3.55 -0.50
C GLY A 438 23.64 -4.92 -0.31
N ASP A 439 23.86 -5.53 0.86
CA ASP A 439 23.28 -6.82 1.28
C ASP A 439 21.80 -6.75 1.71
N SER A 440 21.11 -5.64 1.39
CA SER A 440 19.70 -5.48 1.68
C SER A 440 18.82 -6.23 0.68
N VAL A 441 17.93 -7.06 1.21
CA VAL A 441 16.92 -7.78 0.42
C VAL A 441 15.64 -6.97 0.21
N THR A 442 15.49 -5.83 0.89
CA THR A 442 14.32 -4.96 0.81
C THR A 442 14.76 -3.51 1.00
N LYS A 443 14.60 -2.69 -0.05
CA LYS A 443 14.86 -1.25 0.04
C LYS A 443 13.89 -0.58 1.03
N ILE A 444 14.32 0.55 1.58
CA ILE A 444 13.43 1.43 2.35
C ILE A 444 12.25 1.81 1.46
N HIS A 445 11.05 1.60 1.98
CA HIS A 445 9.78 1.95 1.34
C HIS A 445 8.72 2.19 2.41
N CYS A 446 7.58 2.73 1.99
CA CYS A 446 6.39 2.87 2.81
C CYS A 446 5.26 2.08 2.16
N ASP A 447 4.60 1.23 2.95
CA ASP A 447 3.41 0.53 2.51
C ASP A 447 2.20 1.47 2.52
N MET A 448 1.31 1.29 1.53
CA MET A 448 0.09 2.09 1.40
C MET A 448 -1.02 1.68 2.38
N SER A 449 -0.83 0.57 3.08
CA SER A 449 -1.76 0.03 4.07
C SER A 449 -1.00 -0.52 5.26
N ASP A 450 -1.72 -0.76 6.34
CA ASP A 450 -1.23 -1.57 7.45
C ASP A 450 -0.79 -2.95 6.90
N ALA A 451 0.34 -3.47 7.39
CA ALA A 451 0.99 -4.68 6.90
C ALA A 451 1.59 -5.52 8.04
#